data_AF-A0A8T4CKS5-F1
#
_entry.id   AF-A0A8T4CKS5-F1
#
_cell.length_a   1.000
_cell.length_b   1.000
_cell.length_c   1.000
_cell.angle_alpha   90.00
_cell.angle_beta   90.00
_cell.angle_gamma   90.00
#
_symmetry.space_group_name_H-M   'P 1'
#
loop_
_entity.id
_entity.type
_entity.pdbx_description
1 polymer ?
#
loop_
_entity_poly.entity_id
_entity_poly.type
_entity_poly.pdbx_seq_one_letter_code
_entity_poly.pdbx_strand_id
1 'polypeptide(L)'
;MTLKEFSDAAIGLTKNPLGIIGLFITLVYGIAGLTTIFSNLDYYQRFLLIIFIVVFPFVLLYVFYILVTKHHDKLYAPSDFQNEEHFVNLVNKVDNLKSIMDEVQKAVYDQPLYKFGELSSQEQTLILTIFRSEIIDLNKLPAGGYPEPSEVLEQSKKLVSYGWVTVDNDNNIVKITEKGKNEVGTFKSLTVGRFS
;
A
#
# COMPACT_ATOMS: atom_id res chain seq x y z
N MET A 1 -1.99 54.43 -4.13
CA MET A 1 -1.13 53.23 -4.18
C MET A 1 0.30 53.69 -4.13
N THR A 2 1.01 53.40 -3.04
CA THR A 2 2.43 53.74 -2.91
C THR A 2 3.30 52.69 -3.61
N LEU A 3 4.52 53.03 -4.02
CA LEU A 3 5.45 52.09 -4.67
C LEU A 3 5.70 50.84 -3.81
N LYS A 4 5.63 51.02 -2.49
CA LYS A 4 5.79 49.96 -1.48
C LYS A 4 4.60 49.00 -1.47
N GLU A 5 3.37 49.50 -1.52
CA GLU A 5 2.15 48.69 -1.63
C GLU A 5 2.08 47.87 -2.93
N PHE A 6 2.56 48.44 -4.04
CA PHE A 6 2.66 47.72 -5.31
C PHE A 6 3.69 46.58 -5.25
N SER A 7 4.86 46.85 -4.67
CA SER A 7 5.90 45.83 -4.46
C SER A 7 5.41 44.70 -3.55
N ASP A 8 4.73 45.02 -2.45
CA ASP A 8 4.21 44.04 -1.50
C ASP A 8 3.12 43.16 -2.14
N ALA A 9 2.25 43.74 -2.98
CA ALA A 9 1.26 43.00 -3.77
C ALA A 9 1.92 42.06 -4.81
N ALA A 10 2.95 42.54 -5.52
CA ALA A 10 3.70 41.73 -6.49
C ALA A 10 4.40 40.54 -5.80
N ILE A 11 5.02 40.77 -4.63
CA ILE A 11 5.61 39.72 -3.81
C ILE A 11 4.54 38.71 -3.38
N GLY A 12 3.35 39.17 -2.98
CA GLY A 12 2.21 38.31 -2.64
C GLY A 12 1.79 37.37 -3.79
N LEU A 13 1.75 37.86 -5.03
CA LEU A 13 1.43 37.06 -6.20
C LEU A 13 2.52 36.01 -6.51
N THR A 14 3.80 36.31 -6.26
CA THR A 14 4.90 35.36 -6.53
C THR A 14 4.98 34.17 -5.57
N LYS A 15 4.24 34.18 -4.45
CA LYS A 15 4.25 33.10 -3.45
C LYS A 15 3.52 31.83 -3.87
N ASN A 16 2.58 31.94 -4.82
CA ASN A 16 1.79 30.81 -5.32
C ASN A 16 2.03 30.64 -6.83
N PRO A 17 2.28 29.42 -7.34
CA PRO A 17 2.34 29.14 -8.76
C PRO A 17 1.20 29.78 -9.58
N LEU A 18 -0.01 29.85 -9.02
CA LEU A 18 -1.17 30.49 -9.65
C LEU A 18 -1.02 32.02 -9.76
N GLY A 19 -0.40 32.66 -8.75
CA GLY A 19 -0.17 34.10 -8.75
C GLY A 19 0.98 34.53 -9.66
N ILE A 20 2.03 33.71 -9.79
CA ILE A 20 3.10 33.90 -10.79
C ILE A 20 2.50 33.94 -12.20
N ILE A 21 1.57 33.03 -12.49
CA ILE A 21 0.85 32.98 -13.77
C ILE A 21 0.00 34.23 -13.99
N GLY A 22 -0.77 34.64 -12.98
CA GLY A 22 -1.58 35.86 -13.05
C GLY A 22 -0.73 37.11 -13.34
N LEU A 23 0.48 37.17 -12.77
CA LEU A 23 1.43 38.25 -13.01
C LEU A 23 1.95 38.25 -14.45
N PHE A 24 2.35 37.09 -14.98
CA PHE A 24 2.81 36.99 -16.37
C PHE A 24 1.70 37.30 -17.38
N ILE A 25 0.48 36.83 -17.16
CA ILE A 25 -0.67 37.15 -18.02
C ILE A 25 -0.93 38.66 -18.00
N THR A 26 -1.00 39.27 -16.82
CA THR A 26 -1.25 40.71 -16.71
C THR A 26 -0.15 41.53 -17.38
N LEU A 27 1.11 41.13 -17.23
CA LEU A 27 2.25 41.79 -17.88
C LEU A 27 2.19 41.67 -19.40
N VAL A 28 1.93 40.47 -19.93
CA VAL A 28 1.84 40.22 -21.38
C VAL A 28 0.68 41.00 -21.99
N TYR A 29 -0.51 40.96 -21.37
CA TYR A 29 -1.67 41.72 -21.84
C TYR A 29 -1.44 43.23 -21.72
N GLY A 30 -0.76 43.68 -20.67
CA GLY A 30 -0.38 45.09 -20.49
C GLY A 30 0.53 45.58 -21.61
N ILE A 31 1.59 44.84 -21.91
CA ILE A 31 2.53 45.16 -23.01
C ILE A 31 1.81 45.05 -24.36
N ALA A 32 0.95 44.05 -24.57
CA ALA A 32 0.24 43.87 -25.83
C ALA A 32 -0.80 44.99 -26.07
N GLY A 33 -1.52 45.40 -25.02
CA GLY A 33 -2.42 46.55 -25.05
C GLY A 33 -1.67 47.86 -25.32
N LEU A 34 -0.54 48.07 -24.64
CA LEU A 34 0.33 49.22 -24.90
C LEU A 34 0.85 49.22 -26.34
N THR A 35 1.33 48.09 -26.83
CA THR A 35 1.82 47.95 -28.21
C THR A 35 0.71 48.22 -29.21
N THR A 36 -0.52 47.77 -28.93
CA THR A 36 -1.69 48.01 -29.79
C THR A 36 -2.07 49.49 -29.88
N ILE A 37 -1.93 50.24 -28.77
CA ILE A 37 -2.29 51.67 -28.70
C ILE A 37 -1.18 52.55 -29.30
N PHE A 38 0.07 52.26 -28.97
CA PHE A 38 1.21 53.14 -29.29
C PHE A 38 1.90 52.81 -30.61
N SER A 39 1.61 51.66 -31.23
CA SER A 39 2.27 51.22 -32.46
C SER A 39 1.31 51.28 -33.65
N ASN A 40 1.71 51.96 -34.73
CA ASN A 40 1.05 51.87 -36.03
C ASN A 40 1.41 50.53 -36.70
N LEU A 41 0.88 49.45 -36.13
CA LEU A 41 1.09 48.10 -36.63
C LEU A 41 0.37 47.92 -37.95
N ASP A 42 1.07 47.35 -38.93
CA ASP A 42 0.50 46.92 -40.19
C ASP A 42 -0.51 45.78 -39.97
N TYR A 43 -1.40 45.54 -40.94
CA TYR A 43 -2.46 44.53 -40.84
C TYR A 43 -1.92 43.15 -40.45
N TYR A 44 -0.79 42.74 -41.03
CA TYR A 44 -0.16 41.45 -40.75
C TYR A 44 0.39 41.37 -39.31
N GLN A 45 0.97 42.46 -38.81
CA GLN A 45 1.53 42.51 -37.45
C GLN A 45 0.43 42.49 -36.39
N ARG A 46 -0.70 43.18 -36.64
CA ARG A 46 -1.88 43.13 -35.76
C ARG A 46 -2.49 41.73 -35.73
N PHE A 47 -2.57 41.07 -36.88
CA PHE A 47 -3.06 39.70 -36.98
C PHE A 47 -2.19 38.73 -36.15
N LEU A 48 -0.86 38.84 -36.26
CA LEU A 48 0.07 38.07 -35.44
C LEU A 48 -0.02 38.38 -33.94
N LEU A 49 -0.29 39.64 -33.57
CA LEU A 49 -0.47 40.03 -32.17
C LEU A 49 -1.76 39.45 -31.59
N ILE A 50 -2.86 39.45 -32.36
CA ILE A 50 -4.14 38.87 -31.93
C ILE A 50 -4.03 37.36 -31.75
N ILE A 51 -3.42 36.64 -32.70
CA ILE A 51 -3.25 35.19 -32.57
C ILE A 51 -2.34 34.84 -31.37
N PHE A 52 -1.33 35.66 -31.09
CA PHE A 52 -0.50 35.51 -29.90
C PHE A 52 -1.31 35.68 -28.61
N ILE A 53 -2.11 36.76 -28.48
CA ILE A 53 -2.96 37.00 -27.29
C ILE A 53 -3.95 35.86 -27.07
N VAL A 54 -4.53 35.31 -28.15
CA VAL A 54 -5.52 34.23 -28.04
C VAL A 54 -4.88 32.89 -27.71
N VAL A 55 -3.74 32.54 -28.32
CA VAL A 55 -3.08 31.24 -28.14
C VAL A 55 -2.29 31.15 -26.83
N PHE A 56 -1.67 32.25 -26.40
CA PHE A 56 -0.86 32.33 -25.19
C PHE A 56 -1.53 31.75 -23.92
N PRO A 57 -2.79 32.10 -23.56
CA PRO A 57 -3.43 31.55 -22.37
C PRO A 57 -3.63 30.03 -22.44
N PHE A 58 -3.87 29.45 -23.61
CA PHE A 58 -4.01 28.00 -23.76
C PHE A 58 -2.67 27.27 -23.62
N VAL A 59 -1.61 27.81 -24.22
CA VAL A 59 -0.25 27.27 -24.08
C VAL A 59 0.20 27.34 -22.62
N LEU A 60 -0.07 28.47 -21.96
CA LEU A 60 0.27 28.66 -20.55
C LEU A 60 -0.50 27.68 -19.65
N LEU A 61 -1.80 27.51 -19.89
CA LEU A 61 -2.62 26.51 -19.18
C LEU A 61 -2.08 25.10 -19.39
N TYR A 62 -1.70 24.74 -20.62
CA TYR A 62 -1.14 23.43 -20.93
C TYR A 62 0.20 23.17 -20.22
N VAL A 63 1.10 24.15 -20.20
CA VAL A 63 2.36 24.06 -19.44
C VAL A 63 2.09 23.92 -17.95
N PHE A 64 1.13 24.68 -17.41
CA PHE A 64 0.74 24.56 -16.01
C PHE A 64 0.12 23.19 -15.70
N TYR A 65 -0.72 22.67 -16.60
CA TYR A 65 -1.28 21.32 -16.47
C TYR A 65 -0.17 20.27 -16.44
N ILE A 66 0.85 20.38 -17.30
CA ILE A 66 2.02 19.50 -17.27
C ILE A 66 2.81 19.66 -15.96
N LEU A 67 2.97 20.90 -15.48
CA LEU A 67 3.75 21.19 -14.28
C LEU A 67 3.07 20.67 -13.02
N VAL A 68 1.76 20.91 -12.89
CA VAL A 68 0.89 20.33 -11.87
C VAL A 68 0.98 18.82 -11.97
N THR A 69 0.73 18.23 -13.15
CA THR A 69 0.74 16.77 -13.34
C THR A 69 2.07 16.07 -13.07
N LYS A 70 3.19 16.72 -13.32
CA LYS A 70 4.52 16.17 -13.05
C LYS A 70 5.06 16.46 -11.64
N HIS A 71 4.44 17.35 -10.87
CA HIS A 71 4.84 17.69 -9.48
C HIS A 71 3.72 17.44 -8.46
N HIS A 72 2.85 16.44 -8.69
CA HIS A 72 1.81 16.04 -7.73
C HIS A 72 2.33 15.49 -6.40
N ASP A 73 3.59 15.06 -6.35
CA ASP A 73 4.16 14.28 -5.23
C ASP A 73 4.37 15.09 -3.93
N LYS A 74 4.05 16.39 -3.93
CA LYS A 74 4.04 17.26 -2.73
C LYS A 74 2.94 18.32 -2.75
N LEU A 75 1.71 17.98 -3.13
CA LEU A 75 0.56 18.90 -2.94
C LEU A 75 0.15 19.11 -1.46
N TYR A 76 0.93 18.58 -0.52
CA TYR A 76 1.03 19.10 0.84
C TYR A 76 2.52 19.15 1.21
N ALA A 77 3.15 20.32 1.09
CA ALA A 77 4.38 20.54 1.82
C ALA A 77 4.06 20.55 3.33
N PRO A 78 4.95 20.09 4.22
CA PRO A 78 4.75 20.22 5.68
C PRO A 78 4.40 21.64 6.12
N SER A 79 4.78 22.63 5.30
CA SER A 79 4.49 24.06 5.45
C SER A 79 3.04 24.49 5.15
N ASP A 80 2.19 23.66 4.57
CA ASP A 80 0.76 23.96 4.32
C ASP A 80 -0.16 23.53 5.47
N PHE A 81 0.40 22.86 6.49
CA PHE A 81 -0.31 22.63 7.75
C PHE A 81 -0.19 23.90 8.61
N GLN A 82 -1.31 24.53 8.93
CA GLN A 82 -1.37 25.65 9.89
C GLN A 82 -0.83 25.30 11.30
N ASN A 83 -0.48 24.03 11.55
CA ASN A 83 0.18 23.55 12.76
C ASN A 83 1.02 22.31 12.45
N GLU A 84 2.35 22.46 12.43
CA GLU A 84 3.32 21.36 12.25
C GLU A 84 3.16 20.23 13.28
N GLU A 85 2.60 20.52 14.46
CA GLU A 85 2.32 19.53 15.51
C GLU A 85 1.30 18.45 15.08
N HIS A 86 0.33 18.79 14.22
CA HIS A 86 -0.66 17.83 13.75
C HIS A 86 -0.09 16.88 12.69
N PHE A 87 0.88 17.33 11.88
CA PHE A 87 1.54 16.47 10.90
C PHE A 87 2.42 15.43 11.58
N VAL A 88 3.23 15.84 12.56
CA VAL A 88 4.04 14.92 13.37
C VAL A 88 3.15 13.92 14.10
N ASN A 89 2.02 14.36 14.66
CA ASN A 89 1.06 13.46 15.29
C ASN A 89 0.38 12.49 14.31
N LEU A 90 0.08 12.91 13.08
CA LEU A 90 -0.50 12.01 12.06
C LEU A 90 0.52 10.99 11.56
N VAL A 91 1.75 11.41 11.27
CA VAL A 91 2.83 10.49 10.85
C VAL A 91 3.13 9.48 11.95
N ASN A 92 3.31 9.94 13.20
CA ASN A 92 3.51 9.05 14.34
C ASN A 92 2.32 8.13 14.58
N LYS A 93 1.08 8.61 14.39
CA LYS A 93 -0.12 7.78 14.54
C LYS A 93 -0.23 6.74 13.43
N VAL A 94 0.17 7.05 12.21
CA VAL A 94 0.20 6.11 11.08
C VAL A 94 1.29 5.06 11.27
N ASP A 95 2.48 5.45 11.74
CA ASP A 95 3.56 4.50 12.03
C ASP A 95 3.23 3.59 13.21
N ASN A 96 2.61 4.13 14.25
CA ASN A 96 2.07 3.33 15.37
C ASN A 96 0.91 2.43 14.93
N LEU A 97 0.04 2.89 14.01
CA LEU A 97 -1.01 2.02 13.47
C LEU A 97 -0.43 0.88 12.64
N LYS A 98 0.58 1.15 11.81
CA LYS A 98 1.25 0.12 11.01
C LYS A 98 1.92 -0.93 11.90
N SER A 99 2.63 -0.50 12.95
CA SER A 99 3.26 -1.45 13.87
C SER A 99 2.22 -2.28 14.63
N ILE A 100 1.10 -1.68 15.05
CA ILE A 100 -0.02 -2.40 15.67
C ILE A 100 -0.69 -3.34 14.66
N MET A 101 -0.91 -2.90 13.42
CA MET A 101 -1.50 -3.74 12.37
C MET A 101 -0.60 -4.91 12.03
N ASP A 102 0.72 -4.72 11.95
CA ASP A 102 1.71 -5.78 11.74
C ASP A 102 1.76 -6.74 12.94
N GLU A 103 1.65 -6.23 14.16
CA GLU A 103 1.62 -7.04 15.38
C GLU A 103 0.32 -7.86 15.47
N VAL A 104 -0.84 -7.24 15.22
CA VAL A 104 -2.14 -7.92 15.15
C VAL A 104 -2.15 -8.93 14.01
N GLN A 105 -1.60 -8.58 12.85
CA GLN A 105 -1.51 -9.48 11.70
C GLN A 105 -0.63 -10.69 12.04
N LYS A 106 0.54 -10.50 12.65
CA LYS A 106 1.37 -11.60 13.17
C LYS A 106 0.64 -12.43 14.21
N ALA A 107 -0.08 -11.79 15.13
CA ALA A 107 -0.86 -12.47 16.16
C ALA A 107 -2.05 -13.25 15.58
N VAL A 108 -2.58 -12.84 14.43
CA VAL A 108 -3.63 -13.57 13.67
C VAL A 108 -3.01 -14.72 12.88
N TYR A 109 -1.87 -14.52 12.22
CA TYR A 109 -1.14 -15.57 11.48
C TYR A 109 -0.64 -16.70 12.38
N ASP A 110 -0.23 -16.37 13.61
CA ASP A 110 0.27 -17.38 14.54
C ASP A 110 -0.86 -18.24 15.15
N GLN A 111 -2.13 -17.86 14.95
CA GLN A 111 -3.26 -18.63 15.45
C GLN A 111 -3.33 -20.02 14.80
N PRO A 112 -3.62 -21.07 15.58
CA PRO A 112 -3.84 -22.42 15.06
C PRO A 112 -4.88 -22.48 13.94
N LEU A 113 -5.92 -21.64 14.01
CA LEU A 113 -6.97 -21.57 13.00
C LEU A 113 -6.45 -21.12 11.63
N TYR A 114 -5.57 -20.12 11.61
CA TYR A 114 -5.01 -19.61 10.36
C TYR A 114 -4.08 -20.65 9.71
N LYS A 115 -3.18 -21.23 10.51
CA LYS A 115 -2.27 -22.30 10.08
C LYS A 115 -3.01 -23.52 9.54
N PHE A 116 -4.11 -23.92 10.19
CA PHE A 116 -4.93 -25.04 9.72
C PHE A 116 -5.65 -24.72 8.41
N GLY A 117 -6.13 -23.47 8.24
CA GLY A 117 -6.76 -23.00 7.01
C GLY A 117 -5.80 -22.95 5.80
N GLU A 118 -4.51 -22.75 6.03
CA GLU A 118 -3.49 -22.80 4.96
C GLU A 118 -3.12 -24.23 4.52
N LEU A 119 -3.50 -25.26 5.29
CA LEU A 119 -3.24 -26.65 4.93
C LEU A 119 -4.15 -27.09 3.78
N SER A 120 -3.60 -27.86 2.84
CA SER A 120 -4.36 -28.58 1.83
C SER A 120 -5.25 -29.65 2.49
N SER A 121 -6.29 -30.11 1.78
CA SER A 121 -7.20 -31.14 2.30
C SER A 121 -6.49 -32.44 2.72
N GLN A 122 -5.38 -32.78 2.06
CA GLN A 122 -4.57 -33.96 2.37
C GLN A 122 -3.79 -33.77 3.67
N GLU A 123 -3.14 -32.61 3.84
CA GLU A 123 -2.41 -32.26 5.07
C GLU A 123 -3.35 -32.14 6.28
N GLN A 124 -4.56 -31.60 6.09
CA GLN A 124 -5.61 -31.55 7.13
C GLN A 124 -6.02 -32.97 7.55
N THR A 125 -6.22 -33.86 6.58
CA THR A 125 -6.57 -35.26 6.85
C THR A 125 -5.43 -35.97 7.58
N LEU A 126 -4.19 -35.73 7.16
CA LEU A 126 -2.98 -36.29 7.75
C LEU A 126 -2.83 -35.85 9.21
N ILE A 127 -2.91 -34.54 9.50
CA ILE A 127 -2.76 -34.05 10.88
C ILE A 127 -3.87 -34.54 11.80
N LEU A 128 -5.12 -34.64 11.32
CA LEU A 128 -6.23 -35.20 12.11
C LEU A 128 -6.07 -36.71 12.35
N THR A 129 -5.52 -37.43 11.37
CA THR A 129 -5.20 -38.85 11.51
C THR A 129 -4.10 -39.07 12.52
N ILE A 130 -3.01 -38.30 12.42
CA ILE A 130 -1.88 -38.31 13.37
C ILE A 130 -2.36 -37.91 14.77
N PHE A 131 -3.22 -36.90 14.90
CA PHE A 131 -3.78 -36.49 16.18
C PHE A 131 -4.60 -37.60 16.84
N ARG A 132 -5.31 -38.41 16.06
CA ARG A 132 -6.09 -39.54 16.57
C ARG A 132 -5.22 -40.75 16.94
N SER A 133 -4.20 -41.07 16.16
CA SER A 133 -3.35 -42.24 16.38
C SER A 133 -2.13 -41.96 17.28
N GLU A 134 -1.84 -40.69 17.56
CA GLU A 134 -0.64 -40.13 18.21
C GLU A 134 0.70 -40.38 17.50
N ILE A 135 0.81 -41.54 16.85
CA ILE A 135 1.99 -42.04 16.14
C ILE A 135 1.49 -42.72 14.86
N ILE A 136 2.17 -42.50 13.74
CA ILE A 136 1.98 -43.23 12.49
C ILE A 136 3.31 -43.88 12.11
N ASP A 137 3.30 -45.20 12.00
CA ASP A 137 4.41 -46.00 11.48
C ASP A 137 4.19 -46.19 9.97
N LEU A 138 5.01 -45.55 9.14
CA LEU A 138 4.83 -45.56 7.68
C LEU A 138 5.05 -46.95 7.08
N ASN A 139 5.70 -47.87 7.81
CA ASN A 139 5.93 -49.24 7.36
C ASN A 139 4.71 -50.15 7.57
N LYS A 140 3.73 -49.71 8.37
CA LYS A 140 2.52 -50.48 8.72
C LYS A 140 1.24 -49.89 8.12
N LEU A 141 1.37 -48.97 7.15
CA LEU A 141 0.22 -48.42 6.45
C LEU A 141 -0.50 -49.54 5.68
N PRO A 142 -1.82 -49.72 5.86
CA PRO A 142 -2.56 -50.74 5.14
C PRO A 142 -2.54 -50.44 3.63
N ALA A 143 -2.25 -51.46 2.83
CA ALA A 143 -2.20 -51.34 1.38
C ALA A 143 -3.62 -51.08 0.83
N GLY A 144 -3.88 -49.82 0.43
CA GLY A 144 -5.14 -49.40 -0.20
C GLY A 144 -5.80 -48.23 0.52
N GLY A 145 -5.72 -47.04 -0.10
CA GLY A 145 -6.45 -45.83 0.32
C GLY A 145 -5.63 -44.80 1.10
N TYR A 146 -4.36 -45.09 1.40
CA TYR A 146 -3.42 -44.14 2.02
C TYR A 146 -2.39 -43.66 1.00
N PRO A 147 -1.93 -42.39 1.09
CA PRO A 147 -0.84 -41.87 0.26
C PRO A 147 0.42 -42.72 0.43
N GLU A 148 1.25 -42.78 -0.61
CA GLU A 148 2.54 -43.46 -0.54
C GLU A 148 3.42 -42.88 0.59
N PRO A 149 4.28 -43.68 1.25
CA PRO A 149 5.13 -43.20 2.35
C PRO A 149 5.95 -41.94 2.00
N SER A 150 6.38 -41.80 0.74
CA SER A 150 7.08 -40.61 0.24
C SER A 150 6.19 -39.36 0.20
N GLU A 151 4.91 -39.51 -0.16
CA GLU A 151 3.94 -38.41 -0.20
C GLU A 151 3.57 -37.96 1.22
N VAL A 152 3.45 -38.91 2.15
CA VAL A 152 3.22 -38.60 3.57
C VAL A 152 4.39 -37.81 4.15
N LEU A 153 5.63 -38.17 3.81
CA LEU A 153 6.82 -37.41 4.20
C LEU A 153 6.82 -36.01 3.62
N GLU A 154 6.41 -35.83 2.36
CA GLU A 154 6.30 -34.52 1.73
C GLU A 154 5.25 -33.63 2.41
N GLN A 155 4.04 -34.16 2.63
CA GLN A 155 2.95 -33.45 3.32
C GLN A 155 3.28 -33.16 4.79
N SER A 156 4.08 -34.00 5.43
CA SER A 156 4.51 -33.79 6.81
C SER A 156 5.47 -32.60 6.97
N LYS A 157 6.17 -32.16 5.91
CA LYS A 157 7.14 -31.04 5.99
C LYS A 157 6.50 -29.75 6.48
N LYS A 158 5.28 -29.44 6.00
CA LYS A 158 4.55 -28.24 6.42
C LYS A 158 4.07 -28.36 7.87
N LEU A 159 3.63 -29.55 8.28
CA LEU A 159 3.24 -29.85 9.67
C LEU A 159 4.44 -29.77 10.64
N VAL A 160 5.63 -30.18 10.19
CA VAL A 160 6.90 -30.02 10.92
C VAL A 160 7.27 -28.54 11.04
N SER A 161 7.06 -27.74 10.00
CA SER A 161 7.35 -26.29 10.02
C SER A 161 6.52 -25.52 11.05
N TYR A 162 5.27 -25.94 11.30
CA TYR A 162 4.42 -25.39 12.36
C TYR A 162 4.75 -25.95 13.76
N GLY A 163 5.59 -26.99 13.82
CA GLY A 163 5.99 -27.69 15.03
C GLY A 163 4.91 -28.62 15.58
N TRP A 164 3.94 -29.03 14.76
CA TRP A 164 2.84 -29.92 15.17
C TRP A 164 3.24 -31.39 15.16
N VAL A 165 4.23 -31.73 14.34
CA VAL A 165 4.64 -33.12 14.09
C VAL A 165 6.16 -33.19 14.05
N THR A 166 6.72 -34.32 14.51
CA THR A 166 8.12 -34.69 14.36
C THR A 166 8.21 -35.95 13.51
N VAL A 167 9.14 -35.96 12.55
CA VAL A 167 9.42 -37.11 11.69
C VAL A 167 10.74 -37.73 12.15
N ASP A 168 10.67 -39.02 12.49
CA ASP A 168 11.84 -39.87 12.71
C ASP A 168 12.13 -40.61 11.40
N ASN A 169 13.14 -40.14 10.67
CA ASN A 169 13.55 -40.70 9.38
C ASN A 169 14.20 -42.08 9.52
N ASP A 170 14.76 -42.41 10.69
CA ASP A 170 15.45 -43.68 10.89
C ASP A 170 14.45 -44.82 11.12
N ASN A 171 13.34 -44.52 11.79
CA ASN A 171 12.27 -45.47 12.06
C ASN A 171 11.06 -45.35 11.13
N ASN A 172 11.05 -44.35 10.21
CA ASN A 172 9.89 -44.01 9.37
C ASN A 172 8.62 -43.77 10.20
N ILE A 173 8.76 -43.02 11.31
CA ILE A 173 7.68 -42.74 12.23
C ILE A 173 7.35 -41.25 12.22
N VAL A 174 6.07 -40.94 12.14
CA VAL A 174 5.53 -39.58 12.24
C VAL A 174 4.78 -39.47 13.56
N LYS A 175 5.25 -38.60 14.46
CA LYS A 175 4.70 -38.43 15.81
C LYS A 175 4.17 -37.02 16.03
N ILE A 176 3.04 -36.89 16.72
CA ILE A 176 2.52 -35.59 17.11
C ILE A 176 3.32 -35.00 18.29
N THR A 177 3.58 -33.70 18.26
CA THR A 177 4.20 -32.98 19.38
C THR A 177 3.15 -32.56 20.41
N GLU A 178 3.58 -32.25 21.65
CA GLU A 178 2.69 -31.68 22.68
C GLU A 178 2.04 -30.37 22.22
N LYS A 179 2.78 -29.55 21.46
CA LYS A 179 2.26 -28.34 20.81
C LYS A 179 1.17 -28.68 19.81
N GLY A 180 1.40 -29.65 18.93
CA GLY A 180 0.42 -30.15 17.97
C GLY A 180 -0.84 -30.70 18.65
N LYS A 181 -0.69 -31.47 19.73
CA LYS A 181 -1.83 -31.96 20.53
C LYS A 181 -2.69 -30.82 21.07
N ASN A 182 -2.08 -29.78 21.63
CA ASN A 182 -2.81 -28.65 22.18
C ASN A 182 -3.48 -27.78 21.10
N GLU A 183 -2.76 -27.43 20.03
CA GLU A 183 -3.27 -26.53 18.99
C GLU A 183 -4.33 -27.20 18.10
N VAL A 184 -4.08 -28.43 17.64
CA VAL A 184 -5.03 -29.21 16.82
C VAL A 184 -6.21 -29.69 17.67
N GLY A 185 -5.98 -30.02 18.95
CA GLY A 185 -7.05 -30.37 19.89
C GLY A 185 -8.00 -29.20 20.16
N THR A 186 -7.46 -27.99 20.31
CA THR A 186 -8.27 -26.76 20.43
C THR A 186 -9.07 -26.50 19.16
N PHE A 187 -8.48 -26.71 17.99
CA PHE A 187 -9.21 -26.61 16.72
C PHE A 187 -10.38 -27.59 16.65
N LYS A 188 -10.13 -28.87 16.95
CA LYS A 188 -11.16 -29.91 16.95
C LYS A 188 -12.32 -29.58 17.90
N SER A 189 -12.03 -29.04 19.08
CA SER A 189 -13.08 -28.65 20.04
C SER A 189 -13.89 -27.44 19.57
N LEU A 190 -13.28 -26.50 18.85
CA LEU A 190 -13.96 -25.35 18.25
C LEU A 190 -14.84 -25.74 17.06
N THR A 191 -14.39 -26.67 16.20
CA THR A 191 -15.14 -27.06 14.99
C THR A 191 -16.24 -28.08 15.26
N VAL A 192 -16.05 -28.98 16.23
CA VAL A 192 -17.05 -29.97 16.61
C VAL A 192 -18.11 -29.35 17.54
N GLY A 193 -17.84 -28.16 18.08
CA GLY A 193 -18.71 -27.46 19.01
C GLY A 193 -18.72 -28.12 20.39
N ARG A 194 -18.95 -27.31 21.41
CA ARG A 194 -19.21 -27.73 22.80
C ARG A 194 -20.59 -28.41 22.91
N PHE A 195 -20.81 -29.45 22.12
CA PHE A 195 -21.99 -30.31 22.15
C PHE A 195 -21.54 -31.75 22.39
N SER A 196 -21.04 -31.99 23.60
CA SER A 196 -21.17 -33.25 24.31
C SER A 196 -21.50 -32.92 25.76
#